data_AF-A0A9E5SQX3-F1
#
_entry.id   AF-A0A9E5SQX3-F1
#
_cell.length_a   1.000
_cell.length_b   1.000
_cell.length_c   1.000
_cell.angle_alpha   90.00
_cell.angle_beta   90.00
_cell.angle_gamma   90.00
#
_symmetry.space_group_name_H-M   'P 1'
#
loop_
_entity.id
_entity.type
_entity.pdbx_description
1 polymer ?
#
loop_
_entity_poly.entity_id
_entity_poly.type
_entity_poly.pdbx_seq_one_letter_code
_entity_poly.pdbx_strand_id
1 'polypeptide(L)'
;MATKKQYAGPELYEKKLARVMERMGATWYNYDWTRHMAYVEFRLKGQLYRFDHSVEKAQARGFDLTYGSDVFAQLVISLEDLARMAERGIYELTTWLEGMKFLPPPVVVPEFFRVLGFESIPASVDDIKARFKSLAKQAHPDGGGSNSAFIALQEATKQAIEYLEKQ
;
A
#
# COMPACT_ATOMS: atom_id res chain seq x y z
N MET A 1 8.86 -36.94 10.32
CA MET A 1 10.11 -36.77 9.54
C MET A 1 10.37 -35.28 9.44
N ALA A 2 11.59 -34.81 9.69
CA ALA A 2 11.91 -33.38 9.60
C ALA A 2 11.85 -32.94 8.13
N THR A 3 10.92 -32.05 7.79
CA THR A 3 10.77 -31.50 6.44
C THR A 3 12.03 -30.75 6.05
N LYS A 4 12.68 -31.20 4.98
CA LYS A 4 13.95 -30.67 4.50
C LYS A 4 13.70 -29.32 3.85
N LYS A 5 14.42 -28.28 4.30
CA LYS A 5 14.38 -26.95 3.69
C LYS A 5 14.78 -27.06 2.20
N GLN A 6 13.94 -26.54 1.31
CA GLN A 6 14.15 -26.68 -0.14
C GLN A 6 15.16 -25.66 -0.69
N TYR A 7 15.28 -24.52 -0.02
CA TYR A 7 16.16 -23.43 -0.43
C TYR A 7 17.29 -23.20 0.59
N ALA A 8 18.32 -22.45 0.16
CA ALA A 8 19.41 -22.03 1.03
C ALA A 8 18.91 -21.09 2.17
N GLY A 9 19.82 -20.67 3.05
CA GLY A 9 19.51 -19.69 4.10
C GLY A 9 18.89 -18.40 3.54
N PRO A 10 17.95 -17.77 4.25
CA PRO A 10 17.29 -16.54 3.80
C PRO A 10 18.29 -15.41 3.50
N GLU A 11 19.42 -15.37 4.21
CA GLU A 11 20.48 -14.36 4.06
C GLU A 11 21.04 -14.32 2.63
N LEU A 12 21.05 -15.47 1.93
CA LEU A 12 21.45 -15.52 0.53
C LEU A 12 20.44 -14.79 -0.38
N TYR A 13 19.15 -14.98 -0.12
CA TYR A 13 18.07 -14.40 -0.90
C TYR A 13 17.88 -12.92 -0.59
N GLU A 14 18.16 -12.47 0.64
CA GLU A 14 18.19 -11.05 0.99
C GLU A 14 19.29 -10.30 0.22
N LYS A 15 20.51 -10.85 0.19
CA LYS A 15 21.62 -10.30 -0.62
C LYS A 15 21.31 -10.32 -2.12
N LYS A 16 20.66 -11.37 -2.59
CA LYS A 16 20.23 -11.49 -3.99
C LYS A 16 19.16 -10.45 -4.32
N LEU A 17 18.17 -10.26 -3.44
CA LEU A 17 17.10 -9.28 -3.60
C LEU A 17 17.67 -7.88 -3.81
N ALA A 18 18.65 -7.46 -3.00
CA ALA A 18 19.31 -6.16 -3.17
C ALA A 18 19.87 -5.97 -4.60
N ARG A 19 20.57 -6.98 -5.14
CA ARG A 19 21.10 -6.95 -6.51
C ARG A 19 20.00 -6.94 -7.57
N VAL A 20 18.91 -7.68 -7.35
CA VAL A 20 17.76 -7.70 -8.25
C VAL A 20 17.09 -6.33 -8.30
N MET A 21 16.87 -5.70 -7.15
CA MET A 21 16.27 -4.36 -7.05
C MET A 21 17.13 -3.31 -7.74
N GLU A 22 18.46 -3.35 -7.55
CA GLU A 22 19.41 -2.48 -8.27
C GLU A 22 19.30 -2.67 -9.79
N ARG A 23 19.35 -3.92 -10.27
CA ARG A 23 19.24 -4.25 -11.71
C ARG A 23 17.91 -3.82 -12.32
N MET A 24 16.83 -3.96 -11.57
CA MET A 24 15.49 -3.51 -12.00
C MET A 24 15.35 -1.98 -11.99
N GLY A 25 16.28 -1.25 -11.36
CA GLY A 25 16.20 0.21 -11.21
C GLY A 25 15.17 0.66 -10.17
N ALA A 26 14.92 -0.15 -9.14
CA ALA A 26 14.01 0.21 -8.07
C ALA A 26 14.59 1.34 -7.22
N THR A 27 13.81 2.40 -6.98
CA THR A 27 14.26 3.56 -6.18
C THR A 27 14.10 3.36 -4.68
N TRP A 28 13.25 2.40 -4.31
CA TRP A 28 12.98 2.00 -2.94
C TRP A 28 12.45 0.57 -2.95
N TYR A 29 12.76 -0.20 -1.91
CA TYR A 29 12.14 -1.50 -1.68
C TYR A 29 12.06 -1.83 -0.18
N ASN A 30 11.12 -2.71 0.16
CA ASN A 30 10.93 -3.29 1.47
C ASN A 30 10.53 -4.76 1.32
N TYR A 31 10.81 -5.58 2.32
CA TYR A 31 10.45 -6.99 2.29
C TYR A 31 10.29 -7.52 3.71
N ASP A 32 9.54 -8.62 3.84
CA ASP A 32 9.45 -9.38 5.08
C ASP A 32 9.16 -10.85 4.74
N TRP A 33 9.55 -11.74 5.64
CA TRP A 33 9.15 -13.13 5.61
C TRP A 33 8.87 -13.61 7.03
N THR A 34 7.67 -14.13 7.22
CA THR A 34 7.23 -14.71 8.49
C THR A 34 7.41 -16.24 8.45
N ARG A 35 6.81 -16.95 9.40
CA ARG A 35 6.86 -18.42 9.41
C ARG A 35 6.20 -19.05 8.17
N HIS A 36 5.20 -18.41 7.56
CA HIS A 36 4.38 -19.02 6.51
C HIS A 36 4.14 -18.13 5.28
N MET A 37 4.59 -16.87 5.31
CA MET A 37 4.32 -15.91 4.24
C MET A 37 5.54 -15.04 3.98
N ALA A 38 5.63 -14.46 2.80
CA ALA A 38 6.65 -13.48 2.45
C ALA A 38 6.09 -12.44 1.48
N TYR A 39 6.68 -11.25 1.49
CA TYR A 39 6.42 -10.24 0.46
C TYR A 39 7.67 -9.45 0.09
N VAL A 40 7.64 -8.87 -1.11
CA VAL A 40 8.58 -7.85 -1.57
C VAL A 40 7.76 -6.70 -2.16
N GLU A 41 8.02 -5.49 -1.67
CA GLU A 41 7.46 -4.25 -2.17
C GLU A 41 8.58 -3.39 -2.76
N PHE A 42 8.32 -2.73 -3.88
CA PHE A 42 9.31 -1.84 -4.49
C PHE A 42 8.67 -0.75 -5.33
N ARG A 43 9.41 0.35 -5.49
CA ARG A 43 9.03 1.47 -6.37
C ARG A 43 9.87 1.47 -7.64
N LEU A 44 9.20 1.48 -8.79
CA LEU A 44 9.83 1.62 -10.10
C LEU A 44 9.11 2.71 -10.90
N LYS A 45 9.85 3.70 -11.41
CA LYS A 45 9.29 4.86 -12.15
C LYS A 45 8.09 5.52 -11.44
N GLY A 46 8.16 5.65 -10.11
CA GLY A 46 7.11 6.25 -9.28
C GLY A 46 5.90 5.36 -8.97
N GLN A 47 5.86 4.13 -9.50
CA GLN A 47 4.78 3.17 -9.25
C GLN A 47 5.17 2.18 -8.15
N LEU A 48 4.21 1.83 -7.30
CA LEU A 48 4.39 0.84 -6.23
C LEU A 48 3.95 -0.55 -6.72
N TYR A 49 4.80 -1.53 -6.45
CA TYR A 49 4.56 -2.94 -6.74
C TYR A 49 4.69 -3.76 -5.46
N ARG A 50 3.87 -4.81 -5.36
CA ARG A 50 3.93 -5.79 -4.27
C ARG A 50 3.78 -7.19 -4.83
N PHE A 51 4.74 -8.05 -4.49
CA PHE A 51 4.69 -9.48 -4.76
C PHE A 51 4.61 -10.19 -3.41
N ASP A 52 3.58 -11.00 -3.20
CA ASP A 52 3.41 -11.79 -1.99
C ASP A 52 3.25 -13.27 -2.31
N HIS A 53 3.72 -14.10 -1.39
CA HIS A 53 3.56 -15.54 -1.48
C HIS A 53 3.36 -16.15 -0.09
N SER A 54 2.73 -17.33 -0.05
CA SER A 54 2.48 -18.06 1.18
C SER A 54 2.66 -19.54 0.95
N VAL A 55 3.00 -20.25 2.03
CA VAL A 55 3.10 -21.71 2.05
C VAL A 55 1.80 -22.35 1.60
N GLU A 56 0.66 -21.81 2.03
CA GLU A 56 -0.67 -22.26 1.61
C GLU A 56 -0.86 -22.14 0.09
N LYS A 57 -0.53 -20.97 -0.50
CA LYS A 57 -0.61 -20.76 -1.96
C LYS A 57 0.28 -21.75 -2.72
N ALA A 58 1.47 -22.05 -2.20
CA ALA A 58 2.40 -22.99 -2.80
C ALA A 58 1.87 -24.44 -2.73
N GLN A 59 1.39 -24.86 -1.56
CA GLN A 59 0.83 -26.20 -1.33
C GLN A 59 -0.42 -26.45 -2.17
N ALA A 60 -1.30 -25.44 -2.33
CA ALA A 60 -2.46 -25.52 -3.20
C ALA A 60 -2.11 -25.73 -4.69
N ARG A 61 -0.85 -25.46 -5.07
CA ARG A 61 -0.29 -25.69 -6.42
C ARG A 61 0.60 -26.94 -6.50
N GLY A 62 0.65 -27.76 -5.44
CA GLY A 62 1.39 -29.02 -5.41
C GLY A 62 2.85 -28.89 -4.97
N PHE A 63 3.28 -27.73 -4.45
CA PHE A 63 4.62 -27.56 -3.89
C PHE A 63 4.63 -27.92 -2.40
N ASP A 64 5.53 -28.83 -2.00
CA ASP A 64 5.72 -29.22 -0.60
C ASP A 64 6.65 -28.22 0.13
N LEU A 65 6.16 -26.98 0.29
CA LEU A 65 6.84 -25.95 1.08
C LEU A 65 6.32 -25.93 2.50
N THR A 66 7.21 -25.63 3.45
CA THR A 66 6.85 -25.54 4.88
C THR A 66 7.16 -24.17 5.49
N TYR A 67 8.18 -23.48 4.97
CA TYR A 67 8.72 -22.26 5.61
C TYR A 67 8.47 -21.01 4.77
N GLY A 68 8.16 -19.90 5.45
CA GLY A 68 8.06 -18.58 4.82
C GLY A 68 9.34 -18.15 4.13
N SER A 69 10.50 -18.55 4.66
CA SER A 69 11.80 -18.32 3.98
C SER A 69 11.93 -19.04 2.63
N ASP A 70 11.23 -20.16 2.41
CA ASP A 70 11.24 -20.85 1.11
C ASP A 70 10.38 -20.10 0.08
N VAL A 71 9.21 -19.61 0.48
CA VAL A 71 8.38 -18.79 -0.42
C VAL A 71 9.00 -17.41 -0.66
N PHE A 72 9.75 -16.85 0.30
CA PHE A 72 10.59 -15.68 0.07
C PHE A 72 11.66 -15.95 -1.00
N ALA A 73 12.36 -17.08 -0.91
CA ALA A 73 13.34 -17.48 -1.92
C ALA A 73 12.71 -17.58 -3.32
N GLN A 74 11.51 -18.15 -3.43
CA GLN A 74 10.76 -18.19 -4.70
C GLN A 74 10.46 -16.80 -5.23
N LEU A 75 9.97 -15.88 -4.39
CA LEU A 75 9.72 -14.49 -4.80
C LEU A 75 10.98 -13.83 -5.37
N VAL A 76 12.11 -13.94 -4.67
CA VAL A 76 13.38 -13.34 -5.12
C VAL A 76 13.86 -13.95 -6.43
N ILE A 77 13.77 -15.27 -6.59
CA ILE A 77 14.15 -15.95 -7.83
C ILE A 77 13.26 -15.50 -9.00
N SER A 78 11.95 -15.43 -8.80
CA SER A 78 11.02 -14.98 -9.85
C SER A 78 11.26 -13.52 -10.25
N LEU A 79 11.56 -12.63 -9.29
CA LEU A 79 11.95 -11.25 -9.59
C LEU A 79 13.28 -11.18 -10.36
N GLU A 80 14.23 -12.05 -10.01
CA GLU A 80 15.49 -12.17 -10.75
C GLU A 80 15.26 -12.63 -12.21
N ASP A 81 14.35 -13.58 -12.42
CA ASP A 81 13.98 -14.04 -13.76
C ASP A 81 13.35 -12.91 -14.59
N LEU A 82 12.45 -12.11 -13.99
CA LEU A 82 11.88 -10.90 -14.61
C LEU A 82 12.97 -9.90 -15.00
N ALA A 83 13.92 -9.63 -14.10
CA ALA A 83 15.05 -8.75 -14.38
C ALA A 83 15.92 -9.28 -15.54
N ARG A 84 16.21 -10.59 -15.56
CA ARG A 84 16.99 -11.23 -16.63
C ARG A 84 16.26 -11.19 -17.98
N MET A 85 14.94 -11.34 -18.01
CA MET A 85 14.17 -11.24 -19.25
C MET A 85 14.23 -9.83 -19.83
N ALA A 86 14.16 -8.81 -18.98
CA ALA A 86 14.30 -7.40 -19.38
C ALA A 86 15.70 -7.10 -19.93
N GLU A 87 16.75 -7.52 -19.23
CA GLU A 87 18.15 -7.32 -19.69
C GLU A 87 18.47 -8.00 -21.02
N ARG A 88 17.80 -9.13 -21.30
CA ARG A 88 17.94 -9.84 -22.58
C ARG A 88 17.11 -9.23 -23.71
N GLY A 89 16.37 -8.15 -23.44
CA GLY A 89 15.51 -7.50 -24.41
C GLY A 89 14.32 -8.36 -24.87
N ILE A 90 13.94 -9.38 -24.09
CA ILE A 90 12.80 -10.24 -24.43
C ILE A 90 11.50 -9.43 -24.29
N TYR A 91 11.41 -8.59 -23.24
CA TYR A 91 10.31 -7.65 -23.00
C TYR A 91 10.77 -6.46 -22.16
N GLU A 92 10.09 -5.32 -22.30
CA GLU A 92 10.24 -4.19 -21.38
C GLU A 92 9.64 -4.53 -20.00
N LEU A 93 10.41 -4.30 -18.94
CA LEU A 93 10.00 -4.63 -17.56
C LEU A 93 8.67 -3.96 -17.17
N THR A 94 8.44 -2.75 -17.66
CA THR A 94 7.20 -2.00 -17.39
C THR A 94 5.96 -2.66 -17.98
N THR A 95 6.06 -3.37 -19.10
CA THR A 95 4.92 -4.01 -19.77
C THR A 95 4.28 -5.09 -18.89
N TRP A 96 5.08 -5.84 -18.13
CA TRP A 96 4.58 -6.91 -17.26
C TRP A 96 4.03 -6.33 -15.96
N LEU A 97 4.74 -5.32 -15.44
CA LEU A 97 4.41 -4.72 -14.16
C LEU A 97 3.13 -3.89 -14.22
N GLU A 98 2.71 -3.37 -15.38
CA GLU A 98 1.46 -2.61 -15.50
C GLU A 98 0.23 -3.33 -14.96
N GLY A 99 0.10 -4.64 -15.21
CA GLY A 99 -0.99 -5.46 -14.66
C GLY A 99 -0.81 -5.83 -13.18
N MET A 100 0.34 -5.52 -12.58
CA MET A 100 0.72 -5.89 -11.21
C MET A 100 0.87 -4.66 -10.30
N LYS A 101 0.43 -3.48 -10.76
CA LYS A 101 0.46 -2.26 -9.96
C LYS A 101 -0.32 -2.48 -8.67
N PHE A 102 0.35 -2.29 -7.55
CA PHE A 102 -0.31 -2.30 -6.26
C PHE A 102 -0.99 -0.95 -6.06
N LEU A 103 -2.29 -0.96 -5.80
CA LEU A 103 -2.99 0.27 -5.46
C LEU A 103 -2.39 0.81 -4.15
N PRO A 104 -2.08 2.11 -4.06
CA PRO A 104 -1.72 2.68 -2.77
C PRO A 104 -2.81 2.35 -1.74
N PRO A 105 -2.46 2.16 -0.46
CA PRO A 105 -3.46 1.92 0.56
C PRO A 105 -4.53 3.01 0.48
N PRO A 106 -5.82 2.66 0.59
CA PRO A 106 -6.89 3.64 0.48
C PRO A 106 -6.64 4.73 1.52
N VAL A 107 -6.64 5.99 1.07
CA VAL A 107 -6.62 7.12 1.99
C VAL A 107 -7.92 7.05 2.79
N VAL A 108 -7.83 6.57 4.04
CA VAL A 108 -8.97 6.53 4.94
C VAL A 108 -9.23 7.96 5.37
N VAL A 109 -10.18 8.61 4.70
CA VAL A 109 -10.65 9.94 5.09
C VAL A 109 -11.41 9.81 6.40
N PRO A 110 -10.95 10.44 7.51
CA PRO A 110 -11.68 10.45 8.77
C PRO A 110 -13.13 10.93 8.60
N GLU A 111 -14.03 10.39 9.42
CA GLU A 111 -15.47 10.66 9.29
C GLU A 111 -15.82 12.14 9.43
N PHE A 112 -15.12 12.88 10.29
CA PHE A 112 -15.31 14.33 10.43
C PHE A 112 -15.00 15.14 9.16
N PHE A 113 -14.11 14.66 8.28
CA PHE A 113 -13.92 15.29 6.97
C PHE A 113 -15.08 14.95 6.02
N ARG A 114 -15.64 13.74 6.08
CA ARG A 114 -16.81 13.36 5.28
C ARG A 114 -18.07 14.13 5.68
N VAL A 115 -18.27 14.37 6.98
CA VAL A 115 -19.36 15.22 7.48
C VAL A 115 -19.28 16.64 6.92
N LEU A 116 -18.07 17.15 6.65
CA LEU A 116 -17.84 18.44 6.00
C LEU A 116 -17.85 18.37 4.46
N GLY A 117 -18.17 17.21 3.88
CA GLY A 117 -18.28 17.00 2.44
C GLY A 117 -16.96 16.85 1.71
N PHE A 118 -15.87 16.48 2.40
CA PHE A 118 -14.60 16.20 1.75
C PHE A 118 -14.47 14.73 1.37
N GLU A 119 -14.00 14.49 0.14
CA GLU A 119 -13.68 13.15 -0.40
C GLU A 119 -12.20 12.78 -0.22
N SER A 120 -11.37 13.72 0.26
CA SER A 120 -9.95 13.56 0.58
C SER A 120 -9.57 14.44 1.78
N ILE A 121 -8.40 14.22 2.38
CA ILE A 121 -7.91 15.10 3.44
C ILE A 121 -7.61 16.49 2.81
N PRO A 122 -8.24 17.57 3.28
CA PRO A 122 -8.02 18.91 2.73
C PRO A 122 -6.61 19.42 3.00
N ALA A 123 -6.12 20.30 2.13
CA ALA A 123 -4.75 20.78 2.17
C ALA A 123 -4.51 21.85 3.26
N SER A 124 -5.56 22.51 3.74
CA SER A 124 -5.42 23.63 4.67
C SER A 124 -6.61 23.79 5.63
N VAL A 125 -6.35 24.46 6.76
CA VAL A 125 -7.39 24.91 7.70
C VAL A 125 -8.36 25.89 7.05
N ASP A 126 -7.92 26.67 6.07
CA ASP A 126 -8.78 27.63 5.37
C ASP A 126 -9.83 26.94 4.50
N ASP A 127 -9.49 25.82 3.87
CA ASP A 127 -10.45 24.99 3.12
C ASP A 127 -11.56 24.46 4.04
N ILE A 128 -11.19 24.02 5.24
CA ILE A 128 -12.13 23.54 6.27
C ILE A 128 -13.08 24.68 6.66
N LYS A 129 -12.55 25.86 6.98
CA LYS A 129 -13.35 27.03 7.37
C LYS A 129 -14.28 27.50 6.25
N ALA A 130 -13.81 27.50 5.00
CA ALA A 130 -14.61 27.85 3.84
C ALA A 130 -15.78 26.87 3.64
N ARG A 131 -15.52 25.56 3.76
CA ARG A 131 -16.57 24.54 3.67
C ARG A 131 -17.57 24.62 4.81
N PHE A 132 -17.12 24.79 6.05
CA PHE A 132 -18.01 25.00 7.18
C PHE A 132 -18.93 26.20 6.95
N LYS A 133 -18.39 27.35 6.50
CA LYS A 133 -19.20 28.54 6.23
C LYS A 133 -20.27 28.31 5.15
N SER A 134 -19.98 27.49 4.14
CA SER A 134 -20.95 27.12 3.11
C SER A 134 -22.06 26.23 3.67
N LEU A 135 -21.71 25.19 4.44
CA LEU A 135 -22.65 24.23 5.00
C LEU A 135 -23.48 24.84 6.13
N ALA A 136 -22.87 25.65 6.98
CA ALA A 136 -23.51 26.39 8.07
C ALA A 136 -24.66 27.26 7.58
N LYS A 137 -24.52 27.92 6.42
CA LYS A 137 -25.60 28.72 5.81
C LYS A 137 -26.80 27.89 5.38
N GLN A 138 -26.60 26.63 5.01
CA GLN A 138 -27.65 25.72 4.56
C GLN A 138 -28.30 24.96 5.74
N ALA A 139 -27.50 24.64 6.76
CA ALA A 139 -27.93 23.88 7.93
C ALA A 139 -28.48 24.76 9.07
N HIS A 140 -28.38 26.09 8.98
CA HIS A 140 -28.83 26.98 10.05
C HIS A 140 -30.35 26.83 10.30
N PRO A 141 -30.81 26.72 11.56
CA PRO A 141 -32.23 26.58 11.90
C PRO A 141 -33.12 27.68 11.29
N ASP A 142 -32.62 28.92 11.26
CA ASP A 142 -33.34 30.07 10.67
C ASP A 142 -33.53 29.97 9.15
N GLY A 143 -32.77 29.10 8.47
CA GLY A 143 -32.85 28.82 7.04
C GLY A 143 -33.62 27.54 6.68
N GLY A 144 -34.27 26.89 7.65
CA GLY A 144 -34.97 25.62 7.46
C GLY A 144 -34.11 24.37 7.72
N GLY A 145 -32.90 24.53 8.26
CA GLY A 145 -32.03 23.42 8.67
C GLY A 145 -32.35 22.88 10.08
N SER A 146 -31.59 21.88 10.54
CA SER A 146 -31.76 21.29 11.88
C SER A 146 -30.62 21.68 12.82
N ASN A 147 -30.96 21.97 14.08
CA ASN A 147 -29.96 22.31 15.10
C ASN A 147 -28.96 21.16 15.35
N SER A 148 -29.42 19.91 15.22
CA SER A 148 -28.55 18.73 15.32
C SER A 148 -27.53 18.64 14.19
N ALA A 149 -27.91 18.98 12.95
CA ALA A 149 -26.97 19.03 11.83
C ALA A 149 -25.95 20.16 12.02
N PHE A 150 -26.37 21.30 12.55
CA PHE A 150 -25.46 22.42 12.83
C PHE A 150 -24.40 22.07 13.89
N ILE A 151 -24.80 21.43 14.99
CA ILE A 151 -23.88 20.96 16.04
C ILE A 151 -22.90 19.92 15.48
N ALA A 152 -23.37 18.97 14.66
CA ALA A 152 -22.51 17.98 14.03
C ALA A 152 -21.45 18.62 13.12
N LEU A 153 -21.81 19.67 12.37
CA LEU A 153 -20.86 20.42 11.55
C LEU A 153 -19.83 21.18 12.39
N GLN A 154 -20.22 21.76 13.52
CA GLN A 154 -19.29 22.44 14.43
C GLN A 154 -18.26 21.47 15.03
N GLU A 155 -18.73 20.33 15.53
CA GLU A 155 -17.86 19.30 16.11
C GLU A 155 -16.91 18.71 15.06
N ALA A 156 -17.42 18.40 13.87
CA ALA A 156 -16.60 17.92 12.77
C ALA A 156 -15.53 18.94 12.34
N THR A 157 -15.87 20.23 12.32
CA THR A 157 -14.93 21.32 12.02
C THR A 157 -13.80 21.39 13.06
N LYS A 158 -14.13 21.29 14.34
CA LYS A 158 -13.14 21.29 15.42
C LYS A 158 -12.16 20.13 15.28
N GLN A 159 -12.68 18.91 15.10
CA GLN A 159 -11.85 17.72 14.91
C GLN A 159 -10.97 17.81 13.66
N ALA A 160 -11.51 18.36 12.57
CA ALA A 160 -10.77 18.56 11.32
C ALA A 160 -9.59 19.54 11.46
N ILE A 161 -9.78 20.63 12.21
CA ILE A 161 -8.71 21.61 12.47
C ILE A 161 -7.64 21.00 13.38
N GLU A 162 -8.05 20.40 14.51
CA GLU A 162 -7.10 19.74 15.42
C GLU A 162 -6.29 18.64 14.73
N TYR A 163 -6.88 17.93 13.76
CA TYR A 163 -6.19 16.90 12.99
C TYR A 163 -5.06 17.49 12.14
N LEU A 164 -5.30 18.60 11.44
CA LEU A 164 -4.27 19.25 10.62
C LEU A 164 -3.20 19.95 11.45
N GLU A 165 -3.54 20.49 12.61
CA GLU A 165 -2.57 21.15 13.51
C GLU A 165 -1.65 20.17 14.24
N LYS A 166 -2.02 18.88 14.33
CA LYS A 166 -1.22 17.81 14.97
C LYS A 166 -0.32 17.04 14.00
N GLN A 167 -0.39 17.31 12.69
CA GLN A 167 0.53 16.77 11.68
C GLN A 167 1.82 17.58 11.63
#